data_AF-A0A6B2G3E6-F1
#
_entry.id   AF-A0A6B2G3E6-F1
#
_cell.length_a   1.000
_cell.length_b   1.000
_cell.length_c   1.000
_cell.angle_alpha   90.00
_cell.angle_beta   90.00
_cell.angle_gamma   90.00
#
_symmetry.space_group_name_H-M   'P 1'
#
loop_
_entity.id
_entity.type
_entity.pdbx_description
1 polymer ?
#
loop_
_entity_poly.entity_id
_entity_poly.type
_entity_poly.pdbx_seq_one_letter_code
_entity_poly.pdbx_strand_id
1 'polypeptide(L)'
;MNDVSEAFADDQAIEQFVEENKPTEQETDDQAAMFGWGKWVNPVELRRPKPPKRKAENYLSMENPHVIFNIPEKDEIQKHLVSFVPYKFSDKKQFEDYINQPIGREWNTAYKFRAKVEPRIQTNPGIAISPLDSRTISNPETEKLKKLASGLPLKIREALLSKIL
;
A
#
# COMPACT_ATOMS: atom_id res chain seq x y z
N MET A 1 30.22 -19.68 5.03
CA MET A 1 28.78 -19.37 5.12
C MET A 1 28.21 -19.38 3.71
N ASN A 2 28.34 -20.53 3.04
CA ASN A 2 27.84 -20.82 1.68
C ASN A 2 27.13 -22.19 1.67
N ASP A 3 26.67 -22.64 2.83
CA ASP A 3 26.49 -24.06 3.08
C ASP A 3 25.13 -24.57 2.57
N VAL A 4 24.16 -23.66 2.34
CA VAL A 4 22.82 -24.00 1.86
C VAL A 4 22.82 -24.19 0.34
N SER A 5 23.44 -23.28 -0.42
CA SER A 5 23.48 -23.40 -1.89
C SER A 5 24.32 -24.58 -2.36
N GLU A 6 25.39 -24.93 -1.62
CA GLU A 6 26.26 -26.06 -1.96
C GLU A 6 25.64 -27.41 -1.56
N ALA A 7 24.95 -27.49 -0.42
CA ALA A 7 24.24 -28.70 0.01
C ALA A 7 23.05 -29.08 -0.90
N PHE A 8 22.47 -28.13 -1.62
CA PHE A 8 21.40 -28.35 -2.59
C PHE A 8 21.87 -28.24 -4.07
N ALA A 9 23.18 -28.19 -4.33
CA ALA A 9 23.71 -28.13 -5.70
C ALA A 9 23.71 -29.51 -6.39
N ASP A 10 23.91 -30.59 -5.62
CA ASP A 10 23.89 -31.98 -6.12
C ASP A 10 22.50 -32.63 -6.04
N ASP A 11 21.60 -32.09 -5.21
CA ASP A 11 20.22 -32.57 -5.11
C ASP A 11 19.39 -31.82 -6.14
N GLN A 12 18.83 -32.51 -7.15
CA GLN A 12 17.98 -31.93 -8.21
C GLN A 12 16.64 -31.36 -7.69
N ALA A 13 16.59 -30.89 -6.44
CA ALA A 13 15.43 -30.37 -5.76
C ALA A 13 14.77 -29.20 -6.52
N ILE A 14 15.56 -28.37 -7.21
CA ILE A 14 15.05 -27.25 -8.00
C ILE A 14 14.32 -27.75 -9.25
N GLU A 15 14.88 -28.73 -9.96
CA GLU A 15 14.27 -29.31 -11.16
C GLU A 15 13.01 -30.08 -10.82
N GLN A 16 13.05 -30.89 -9.74
CA GLN A 16 11.89 -31.61 -9.21
C GLN A 16 10.76 -30.65 -8.80
N PHE A 17 11.10 -29.54 -8.13
CA PHE A 17 10.11 -28.53 -7.74
C PHE A 17 9.46 -27.86 -8.96
N VAL A 18 10.24 -27.51 -9.99
CA VAL A 18 9.70 -26.94 -11.22
C VAL A 18 8.84 -27.96 -11.97
N GLU A 19 9.22 -29.24 -11.98
CA GLU A 19 8.44 -30.31 -12.62
C GLU A 19 7.13 -30.61 -11.89
N GLU A 20 7.14 -30.68 -10.56
CA GLU A 20 5.95 -30.91 -9.73
C GLU A 20 4.94 -29.74 -9.83
N ASN A 21 5.45 -28.51 -9.96
CA ASN A 21 4.62 -27.31 -10.04
C ASN A 21 4.29 -26.83 -11.46
N LYS A 22 4.80 -27.51 -12.50
CA LYS A 22 4.23 -27.34 -13.85
C LYS A 22 2.74 -27.67 -13.75
N PRO A 23 1.84 -26.82 -14.29
CA PRO A 23 0.43 -27.15 -14.30
C PRO A 23 0.28 -28.46 -15.06
N THR A 24 0.11 -29.55 -14.33
CA THR A 24 -0.27 -30.82 -14.95
C THR A 24 -1.63 -30.54 -15.54
N GLU A 25 -1.67 -30.30 -16.85
CA GLU A 25 -2.89 -30.48 -17.63
C GLU A 25 -3.41 -31.84 -17.17
N GLN A 26 -4.57 -31.82 -16.53
CA GLN A 26 -5.21 -33.03 -16.06
C GLN A 26 -5.57 -33.86 -17.28
N GLU A 27 -4.63 -34.65 -17.79
CA GLU A 27 -4.90 -35.94 -18.40
C GLU A 27 -5.41 -36.84 -17.27
N THR A 28 -6.65 -36.58 -16.83
CA THR A 28 -7.45 -37.62 -16.23
C THR A 28 -7.83 -38.57 -17.34
N ASP A 29 -7.45 -39.83 -17.18
CA ASP A 29 -7.53 -40.98 -18.09
C ASP A 29 -6.12 -41.27 -18.60
N ASP A 30 -5.23 -41.91 -17.85
CA ASP A 30 -5.26 -43.36 -17.74
C ASP A 30 -4.24 -43.86 -16.69
N GLN A 31 -4.58 -43.81 -15.40
CA GLN A 31 -4.09 -44.86 -14.51
C GLN A 31 -5.13 -45.97 -14.52
N ALA A 32 -5.06 -46.71 -15.62
CA ALA A 32 -5.59 -48.04 -15.79
C ALA A 32 -5.52 -48.78 -14.45
N ALA A 33 -6.70 -49.19 -14.01
CA ALA A 33 -6.84 -50.07 -12.88
C ALA A 33 -5.85 -51.24 -12.99
N MET A 34 -4.88 -51.30 -12.09
CA MET A 34 -4.26 -52.58 -11.75
C MET A 34 -5.32 -53.43 -11.07
N PHE A 35 -6.13 -54.09 -11.89
CA PHE A 35 -7.04 -55.16 -11.49
C PHE A 35 -6.18 -56.38 -11.16
N GLY A 36 -5.76 -56.56 -9.89
CA GLY A 36 -4.84 -57.67 -9.61
C GLY A 36 -4.80 -58.18 -8.18
N TRP A 37 -4.64 -57.31 -7.18
CA TRP A 37 -4.48 -57.77 -5.79
C TRP A 37 -5.60 -57.18 -4.93
N GLY A 38 -6.66 -57.96 -4.67
CA GLY A 38 -7.68 -57.61 -3.64
C GLY A 38 -9.17 -57.68 -4.02
N LYS A 39 -9.60 -58.34 -5.09
CA LYS A 39 -11.03 -58.51 -5.42
C LYS A 39 -11.59 -59.87 -4.99
N TRP A 40 -11.71 -60.11 -3.69
CA TRP A 40 -12.37 -61.32 -3.14
C TRP A 40 -13.72 -61.04 -2.46
N VAL A 41 -14.26 -59.82 -2.58
CA VAL A 41 -15.59 -59.47 -2.07
C VAL A 41 -16.42 -58.84 -3.20
N ASN A 42 -17.68 -59.26 -3.26
CA ASN A 42 -18.67 -59.03 -4.32
C ASN A 42 -18.75 -57.58 -4.87
N PRO A 43 -19.07 -57.40 -6.16
CA PRO A 43 -19.17 -56.10 -6.80
C PRO A 43 -20.50 -55.44 -6.41
N VAL A 44 -20.59 -54.90 -5.21
CA VAL A 44 -21.52 -53.80 -4.97
C VAL A 44 -20.88 -52.57 -5.61
N GLU A 45 -21.59 -51.95 -6.53
CA GLU A 45 -21.22 -50.70 -7.19
C GLU A 45 -21.00 -49.58 -6.16
N LEU A 46 -19.86 -49.60 -5.50
CA LEU A 46 -19.38 -48.49 -4.69
C LEU A 46 -19.02 -47.39 -5.67
N ARG A 47 -20.00 -46.54 -5.98
CA ARG A 47 -19.77 -45.22 -6.57
C ARG A 47 -18.72 -44.55 -5.70
N ARG A 48 -17.47 -44.54 -6.19
CA ARG A 48 -16.38 -43.88 -5.51
C ARG A 48 -16.80 -42.42 -5.29
N PRO A 49 -16.76 -41.87 -4.06
CA PRO A 49 -16.91 -40.44 -3.90
C PRO A 49 -15.83 -39.80 -4.77
N LYS A 50 -16.24 -38.91 -5.69
CA LYS A 50 -15.29 -38.17 -6.52
C LYS A 50 -14.26 -37.55 -5.57
N PRO A 51 -12.95 -37.68 -5.83
CA PRO A 51 -11.96 -37.02 -5.00
C PRO A 51 -12.34 -35.53 -4.93
N PRO A 52 -12.26 -34.88 -3.74
CA PRO A 52 -12.52 -33.46 -3.66
C PRO A 52 -11.61 -32.81 -4.70
N LYS A 53 -12.22 -32.13 -5.68
CA LYS A 53 -11.47 -31.33 -6.64
C LYS A 53 -10.64 -30.39 -5.79
N ARG A 54 -9.34 -30.66 -5.66
CA ARG A 54 -8.39 -29.69 -5.12
C ARG A 54 -8.59 -28.51 -6.05
N LYS A 55 -9.23 -27.45 -5.55
CA LYS A 55 -9.26 -26.18 -6.27
C LYS A 55 -7.79 -25.92 -6.54
N ALA A 56 -7.41 -25.82 -7.81
CA ALA A 56 -6.08 -25.35 -8.14
C ALA A 56 -5.99 -24.00 -7.43
N GLU A 57 -5.30 -23.97 -6.29
CA GLU A 57 -4.96 -22.72 -5.63
C GLU A 57 -4.24 -21.94 -6.71
N ASN A 58 -4.72 -20.74 -7.05
CA ASN A 58 -4.15 -19.98 -8.15
C ASN A 58 -2.72 -19.59 -7.76
N TYR A 59 -1.75 -20.49 -7.97
CA TYR A 59 -0.34 -20.22 -7.84
C TYR A 59 0.03 -19.36 -9.04
N LEU A 60 0.00 -18.05 -8.85
CA LEU A 60 0.60 -17.14 -9.80
C LEU A 60 2.12 -17.34 -9.69
N SER A 61 2.69 -18.18 -10.55
CA SER A 61 4.15 -18.26 -10.72
C SER A 61 4.59 -16.99 -11.45
N MET A 62 4.75 -15.91 -10.69
CA MET A 62 5.16 -14.61 -11.20
C MET A 62 6.64 -14.66 -11.55
N GLU A 63 7.00 -14.77 -12.84
CA GLU A 63 8.34 -14.69 -13.50
C GLU A 63 9.53 -15.47 -12.91
N ASN A 64 9.48 -15.88 -11.65
CA ASN A 64 10.52 -16.54 -10.89
C ASN A 64 10.11 -17.99 -10.60
N PRO A 65 10.79 -18.98 -11.18
CA PRO A 65 10.47 -20.40 -11.00
C PRO A 65 10.73 -20.92 -9.59
N HIS A 66 11.43 -20.14 -8.74
CA HIS A 66 11.81 -20.53 -7.39
C HIS A 66 10.81 -20.12 -6.30
N VAL A 67 9.78 -19.35 -6.63
CA VAL A 67 8.85 -18.81 -5.62
C VAL A 67 7.41 -19.04 -6.05
N ILE A 68 6.65 -19.72 -5.19
CA ILE A 68 5.22 -19.91 -5.37
C ILE A 68 4.49 -19.05 -4.35
N PHE A 69 3.67 -18.12 -4.84
CA PHE A 69 2.82 -17.31 -4.00
C PHE A 69 1.47 -18.00 -3.83
N ASN A 70 1.10 -18.30 -2.58
CA ASN A 70 -0.28 -18.53 -2.25
C ASN A 70 -0.94 -17.16 -2.03
N ILE A 71 -1.89 -16.78 -2.89
CA ILE A 71 -2.63 -15.51 -2.78
C ILE A 71 -4.05 -15.84 -2.27
N PRO A 72 -4.24 -16.08 -0.96
CA PRO A 72 -5.57 -16.29 -0.41
C PRO A 72 -6.31 -14.95 -0.38
N GLU A 73 -7.55 -14.95 -0.86
CA GLU A 73 -8.46 -13.82 -0.66
C GLU A 73 -8.89 -13.82 0.81
N LYS A 74 -8.41 -12.82 1.57
CA LYS A 74 -8.73 -12.67 3.00
C LYS A 74 -9.80 -11.60 3.21
N ASP A 75 -11.02 -12.03 3.51
CA ASP A 75 -12.17 -11.16 3.81
C ASP A 75 -11.89 -10.17 4.95
N GLU A 76 -11.02 -10.52 5.89
CA GLU A 76 -10.63 -9.65 7.01
C GLU A 76 -9.86 -8.41 6.55
N ILE A 77 -8.97 -8.55 5.58
CA ILE A 77 -8.16 -7.45 5.06
C ILE A 77 -9.04 -6.52 4.22
N GLN A 78 -9.98 -7.08 3.46
CA GLN A 78 -10.91 -6.31 2.62
C GLN A 78 -11.72 -5.27 3.41
N LYS A 79 -12.03 -5.55 4.70
CA LYS A 79 -12.73 -4.60 5.59
C LYS A 79 -11.95 -3.30 5.85
N HIS A 80 -10.63 -3.37 5.76
CA HIS A 80 -9.73 -2.22 6.01
C HIS A 80 -9.31 -1.52 4.72
N LEU A 81 -9.61 -2.11 3.56
CA LEU A 81 -9.36 -1.50 2.26
C LEU A 81 -10.45 -0.48 1.93
N VAL A 82 -10.05 0.58 1.23
CA VAL A 82 -10.98 1.61 0.78
C VAL A 82 -11.72 1.09 -0.47
N SER A 83 -13.05 1.09 -0.44
CA SER A 83 -13.88 0.59 -1.56
C SER A 83 -13.83 1.50 -2.80
N PHE A 84 -13.68 2.81 -2.62
CA PHE A 84 -13.69 3.80 -3.71
C PHE A 84 -12.69 4.93 -3.47
N VAL A 85 -12.16 5.52 -4.53
CA VAL A 85 -11.24 6.66 -4.44
C VAL A 85 -11.99 7.90 -3.92
N PRO A 86 -11.48 8.58 -2.87
CA PRO A 86 -12.18 9.74 -2.30
C PRO A 86 -12.28 10.93 -3.27
N TYR A 87 -13.32 11.76 -3.10
CA TYR A 87 -13.74 12.87 -3.99
C TYR A 87 -12.64 13.84 -4.47
N LYS A 88 -11.53 13.99 -3.75
CA LYS A 88 -10.46 14.94 -4.12
C LYS A 88 -9.42 14.35 -5.06
N PHE A 89 -9.46 13.04 -5.30
CA PHE A 89 -8.46 12.33 -6.10
C PHE A 89 -9.13 11.77 -7.36
N SER A 90 -8.42 11.85 -8.48
CA SER A 90 -8.87 11.26 -9.74
C SER A 90 -8.44 9.80 -9.84
N ASP A 91 -7.21 9.50 -9.41
CA ASP A 91 -6.59 8.18 -9.57
C ASP A 91 -6.34 7.49 -8.23
N LYS A 92 -6.39 6.15 -8.25
CA LYS A 92 -6.02 5.33 -7.09
C LYS A 92 -4.58 5.59 -6.64
N LYS A 93 -3.64 5.67 -7.60
CA LYS A 93 -2.21 5.92 -7.30
C LYS A 93 -2.01 7.23 -6.56
N GLN A 94 -2.68 8.30 -6.97
CA GLN A 94 -2.60 9.61 -6.30
C GLN A 94 -3.07 9.54 -4.85
N PHE A 95 -4.15 8.79 -4.59
CA PHE A 95 -4.65 8.59 -3.24
C PHE A 95 -3.68 7.78 -2.37
N GLU A 96 -3.16 6.67 -2.90
CA GLU A 96 -2.18 5.83 -2.19
C GLU A 96 -0.92 6.65 -1.86
N ASP A 97 -0.36 7.36 -2.84
CA ASP A 97 0.81 8.23 -2.64
C ASP A 97 0.56 9.31 -1.59
N TYR A 98 -0.66 9.85 -1.52
CA TYR A 98 -1.04 10.84 -0.51
C TYR A 98 -1.07 10.26 0.92
N ILE A 99 -1.60 9.04 1.10
CA ILE A 99 -1.72 8.42 2.42
C ILE A 99 -0.49 7.62 2.87
N ASN A 100 0.45 7.38 1.95
CA ASN A 100 1.66 6.57 2.20
C ASN A 100 2.53 7.09 3.35
N GLN A 101 2.44 8.38 3.71
CA GLN A 101 3.23 8.94 4.81
C GLN A 101 2.50 8.90 6.15
N PRO A 102 3.07 8.29 7.20
CA PRO A 102 2.48 8.31 8.52
C PRO A 102 2.52 9.72 9.14
N ILE A 103 1.48 10.08 9.89
CA ILE A 103 1.36 11.38 10.57
C ILE A 103 1.74 11.35 12.05
N GLY A 104 1.91 10.17 12.66
CA GLY A 104 2.17 10.01 14.09
C GLY A 104 3.50 10.62 14.55
N ARG A 105 3.63 10.81 15.86
CA ARG A 105 4.82 11.41 16.50
C ARG A 105 5.98 10.41 16.57
N GLU A 106 5.67 9.12 16.48
CA GLU A 106 6.61 8.00 16.51
C GLU A 106 7.42 7.94 15.22
N TRP A 107 6.82 8.33 14.09
CA TRP A 107 7.45 8.27 12.76
C TRP A 107 7.98 9.63 12.27
N ASN A 108 7.66 10.74 12.94
CA ASN A 108 8.06 12.09 12.52
C ASN A 108 8.78 12.84 13.66
N THR A 109 9.70 13.74 13.30
CA THR A 109 10.29 14.67 14.27
C THR A 109 9.21 15.57 14.88
N ALA A 110 9.37 15.96 16.15
CA ALA A 110 8.40 16.79 16.88
C ALA A 110 7.99 18.07 16.12
N TYR A 111 8.93 18.73 15.45
CA TYR A 111 8.65 19.91 14.62
C TYR A 111 7.74 19.59 13.42
N LYS A 112 8.05 18.53 12.67
CA LYS A 112 7.28 18.12 11.49
C LYS A 112 5.90 17.60 11.87
N PHE A 113 5.80 16.88 12.98
CA PHE A 113 4.52 16.46 13.56
C PHE A 113 3.61 17.66 13.84
N ARG A 114 4.12 18.65 14.58
CA ARG A 114 3.36 19.88 14.89
C ARG A 114 2.90 20.60 13.62
N ALA A 115 3.79 20.74 12.64
CA ALA A 115 3.45 21.39 11.36
C ALA A 115 2.42 20.60 10.52
N LYS A 116 2.43 19.25 10.57
CA LYS A 116 1.48 18.41 9.82
C LYS A 116 0.09 18.35 10.48
N VAL A 117 0.03 18.41 11.81
CA VAL A 117 -1.22 18.31 12.60
C VAL A 117 -1.86 19.69 12.81
N GLU A 118 -1.18 20.77 12.46
CA GLU A 118 -1.71 22.12 12.60
C GLU A 118 -2.99 22.31 11.76
N PRO A 119 -4.13 22.70 12.39
CA PRO A 119 -5.37 22.90 11.66
C PRO A 119 -5.28 24.15 10.78
N ARG A 120 -5.93 24.10 9.61
CA ARG A 120 -5.95 25.23 8.66
C ARG A 120 -6.54 26.51 9.25
N ILE A 121 -7.50 26.38 10.17
CA ILE A 121 -8.17 27.49 10.83
C ILE A 121 -7.93 27.35 12.32
N GLN A 122 -7.33 28.37 12.92
CA GLN A 122 -7.18 28.51 14.36
C GLN A 122 -7.94 29.76 14.80
N THR A 123 -8.80 29.61 15.79
CA THR A 123 -9.53 30.71 16.42
C THR A 123 -9.05 30.85 17.86
N ASN A 124 -8.93 32.09 18.32
CA ASN A 124 -8.61 32.35 19.71
C ASN A 124 -9.88 32.24 20.55
N PRO A 125 -9.90 31.42 21.62
CA PRO A 125 -11.06 31.32 22.49
C PRO A 125 -11.32 32.65 23.19
N GLY A 126 -12.58 33.02 23.36
CA GLY A 126 -12.99 34.22 24.10
C GLY A 126 -12.90 35.54 23.35
N ILE A 127 -12.54 35.54 22.07
CA ILE A 127 -12.49 36.76 21.23
C ILE A 127 -13.50 36.62 20.09
N ALA A 128 -14.37 37.63 19.94
CA ALA A 128 -15.29 37.70 18.80
C ALA A 128 -14.52 37.93 17.49
N ILE A 129 -14.86 37.16 16.46
CA ILE A 129 -14.23 37.29 15.14
C ILE A 129 -14.91 38.44 14.40
N SER A 130 -14.20 39.55 14.24
CA SER A 130 -14.65 40.66 13.40
C SER A 130 -14.62 40.27 11.92
N PRO A 131 -15.56 40.76 11.09
CA PRO A 131 -15.52 40.52 9.65
C PRO A 131 -14.25 41.10 9.03
N LEU A 132 -13.82 40.50 7.92
CA LEU A 132 -12.65 40.97 7.17
C LEU A 132 -12.99 42.29 6.47
N ASP A 133 -12.19 43.34 6.72
CA ASP A 133 -12.22 44.56 5.91
C ASP A 133 -11.29 44.38 4.71
N SER A 134 -11.84 44.47 3.50
CA SER A 134 -11.13 44.27 2.24
C SER A 134 -9.94 45.23 2.06
N ARG A 135 -9.96 46.39 2.71
CA ARG A 135 -8.87 47.39 2.69
C ARG A 135 -7.64 46.97 3.49
N THR A 136 -7.80 46.04 4.43
CA THR A 136 -6.75 45.64 5.39
C THR A 136 -6.05 44.34 5.03
N ILE A 137 -6.40 43.73 3.89
CA ILE A 137 -5.80 42.47 3.43
C ILE A 137 -4.34 42.74 3.04
N SER A 138 -3.44 42.58 4.01
CA SER A 138 -2.00 42.70 3.79
C SER A 138 -1.50 41.43 3.09
N ASN A 139 -0.89 41.60 1.91
CA ASN A 139 -0.14 40.53 1.27
C ASN A 139 1.02 40.08 2.20
N PRO A 140 1.23 38.77 2.47
CA PRO A 140 2.32 38.30 3.32
C PRO A 140 3.71 38.80 2.90
N GLU A 141 3.91 39.11 1.62
CA GLU A 141 5.15 39.72 1.11
C GLU A 141 5.34 41.16 1.60
N THR A 142 4.26 41.96 1.64
CA THR A 142 4.33 43.34 2.12
C THR A 142 4.58 43.39 3.62
N GLU A 143 4.06 42.43 4.39
CA GLU A 143 4.35 42.29 5.83
C GLU A 143 5.82 41.91 6.10
N LYS A 144 6.41 41.01 5.29
CA LYS A 144 7.85 40.70 5.38
C LYS A 144 8.70 41.94 5.08
N LEU A 145 8.37 42.68 4.03
CA LEU A 145 9.07 43.90 3.65
C LEU A 145 8.94 45.01 4.73
N LYS A 146 7.76 45.16 5.34
CA LYS A 146 7.56 46.09 6.49
C LYS A 146 8.41 45.71 7.70
N LYS A 147 8.52 44.41 8.03
CA LYS A 147 9.37 43.90 9.12
C LYS A 147 10.86 44.07 8.84
N LEU A 148 11.28 43.95 7.59
CA LEU A 148 12.66 44.26 7.19
C LEU A 148 12.91 45.77 7.26
N ALA A 149 11.97 46.59 6.77
CA ALA A 149 12.05 48.05 6.76
C ALA A 149 12.05 48.69 8.15
N SER A 150 11.53 48.02 9.20
CA SER A 150 11.53 48.57 10.56
C SER A 150 12.93 48.70 11.18
N GLY A 151 13.93 47.98 10.66
CA GLY A 151 15.33 48.09 11.11
C GLY A 151 16.17 49.12 10.35
N LEU A 152 15.62 49.76 9.30
CA LEU A 152 16.34 50.75 8.49
C LEU A 152 16.14 52.18 9.00
N PRO A 153 17.10 53.10 8.73
CA PRO A 153 16.98 54.51 9.05
C PRO A 153 15.71 55.14 8.46
N LEU A 154 15.13 56.09 9.20
CA LEU A 154 13.82 56.71 8.90
C LEU A 154 13.66 57.15 7.44
N LYS A 155 14.68 57.81 6.88
CA LYS A 155 14.67 58.34 5.51
C LYS A 155 14.57 57.25 4.44
N ILE A 156 15.17 56.08 4.68
CA ILE A 156 15.14 54.93 3.76
C ILE A 156 13.84 54.16 3.96
N ARG A 157 13.41 53.98 5.22
CA ARG A 157 12.16 53.33 5.58
C ARG A 157 10.94 54.04 4.96
N GLU A 158 10.86 55.35 5.06
CA GLU A 158 9.77 56.15 4.46
C GLU A 158 9.72 56.01 2.94
N ALA A 159 10.88 56.09 2.27
CA ALA A 159 10.98 55.92 0.81
C ALA A 159 10.64 54.50 0.32
N LEU A 160 10.88 53.48 1.15
CA LEU A 160 10.50 52.09 0.85
C LEU A 160 9.02 51.84 1.11
N LEU A 161 8.47 52.36 2.21
CA LEU A 161 7.05 52.20 2.55
C LEU A 161 6.15 53.00 1.61
N SER A 162 6.59 54.17 1.14
CA SER A 162 5.85 54.97 0.15
C SER A 162 5.76 54.32 -1.23
N LYS A 163 6.56 53.28 -1.52
CA LYS A 163 6.46 52.47 -2.75
C LYS A 163 5.55 51.24 -2.59
N ILE A 164 5.17 50.91 -1.35
CA ILE A 164 4.32 49.75 -1.01
C ILE A 164 2.85 50.17 -0.84
N LEU A 165 2.61 51.42 -0.41
CA LEU A 165 1.31 52.11 -0.44
C LEU A 165 0.93 52.52 -1.86
#